data_AF-A0A2E8AJJ9-F1
#
_entry.id   AF-A0A2E8AJJ9-F1
#
_cell.length_a   1.000
_cell.length_b   1.000
_cell.length_c   1.000
_cell.angle_alpha   90.00
_cell.angle_beta   90.00
_cell.angle_gamma   90.00
#
_symmetry.space_group_name_H-M   'P 1'
#
loop_
_entity.id
_entity.type
_entity.pdbx_description
1 polymer ?
#
loop_
_entity_poly.entity_id
_entity_poly.type
_entity_poly.pdbx_seq_one_letter_code
_entity_poly.pdbx_strand_id
1 'polypeptide(L)'
;MLALLRYRRIPYEIIWGNTKEILDKMGLVAPKPLLLPVFIFPDKKEAICDSTPIIRQLETQFVDRNVIPEDKALAFINSILEDFGDEWITKFMFHYRWHFKEDINNAGNI
;
A
#
# COMPACT_ATOMS: atom_id res chain seq x y z
N MET A 1 -0.63 -1.82 -3.94
CA MET A 1 -1.03 -2.96 -3.08
C MET A 1 -2.03 -3.95 -3.70
N LEU A 2 -3.00 -3.55 -4.54
CA LEU A 2 -3.89 -4.54 -5.19
C LEU A 2 -3.14 -5.54 -6.08
N ALA A 3 -2.09 -5.10 -6.78
CA ALA A 3 -1.24 -5.99 -7.57
C ALA A 3 -0.62 -7.12 -6.73
N LEU A 4 -0.12 -6.79 -5.52
CA LEU A 4 0.39 -7.77 -4.57
C LEU A 4 -0.69 -8.78 -4.20
N LEU A 5 -1.87 -8.31 -3.75
CA LEU A 5 -2.96 -9.19 -3.32
C LEU A 5 -3.42 -10.14 -4.44
N ARG A 6 -3.52 -9.63 -5.67
CA ARG A 6 -3.85 -10.44 -6.86
C ARG A 6 -2.76 -11.45 -7.18
N TYR A 7 -1.49 -11.05 -7.17
CA TYR A 7 -0.36 -11.95 -7.41
C TYR A 7 -0.34 -13.09 -6.38
N ARG A 8 -0.49 -12.74 -5.10
CA ARG A 8 -0.48 -13.67 -3.95
C ARG A 8 -1.78 -14.44 -3.78
N ARG A 9 -2.83 -14.12 -4.53
CA ARG A 9 -4.18 -14.73 -4.45
C ARG A 9 -4.81 -14.63 -3.06
N ILE A 10 -4.56 -13.52 -2.37
CA ILE A 10 -5.14 -13.25 -1.06
C ILE A 10 -6.54 -12.65 -1.27
N PRO A 11 -7.62 -13.21 -0.68
CA PRO A 11 -8.95 -12.62 -0.76
C PRO A 11 -8.97 -11.22 -0.12
N TYR A 12 -9.61 -10.27 -0.77
CA TYR A 12 -9.72 -8.90 -0.27
C TYR A 12 -11.02 -8.23 -0.74
N GLU A 13 -11.44 -7.21 -0.01
CA GLU A 13 -12.48 -6.27 -0.40
C GLU A 13 -11.87 -4.87 -0.55
N ILE A 14 -12.36 -4.10 -1.53
CA ILE A 14 -11.97 -2.68 -1.66
C ILE A 14 -13.14 -1.83 -1.23
N ILE A 15 -12.89 -0.95 -0.27
CA ILE A 15 -13.85 0.08 0.15
C ILE A 15 -13.38 1.41 -0.43
N TRP A 16 -14.17 1.99 -1.34
CA TRP A 16 -13.90 3.28 -1.96
C TRP A 16 -14.56 4.40 -1.17
N GLY A 17 -13.85 5.51 -0.96
CA GLY A 17 -14.39 6.70 -0.31
C GLY A 17 -13.37 7.40 0.57
N ASN A 18 -13.84 8.34 1.40
CA ASN A 18 -13.00 9.02 2.37
C ASN A 18 -12.57 8.04 3.47
N THR A 19 -11.27 7.74 3.53
CA THR A 19 -10.72 6.76 4.45
C THR A 19 -11.03 7.07 5.91
N LYS A 20 -10.93 8.33 6.34
CA LYS A 20 -11.18 8.71 7.72
C LYS A 20 -12.64 8.45 8.10
N GLU A 21 -13.58 8.91 7.28
CA GLU A 21 -15.02 8.71 7.53
C GLU A 21 -15.40 7.23 7.56
N ILE A 22 -14.81 6.41 6.69
CA ILE A 22 -15.04 4.97 6.66
C ILE A 22 -14.57 4.33 7.98
N LEU A 23 -13.35 4.64 8.40
CA LEU A 23 -12.78 4.07 9.63
C LEU A 23 -13.59 4.50 10.87
N ASP A 24 -13.98 5.78 10.95
CA ASP A 24 -14.81 6.30 12.04
C ASP A 24 -16.17 5.56 12.10
N LYS A 25 -16.83 5.35 10.95
CA LYS A 25 -18.09 4.57 10.86
C LYS A 25 -17.93 3.11 11.27
N MET A 26 -16.76 2.52 11.04
CA MET A 26 -16.44 1.15 11.45
C MET A 26 -15.95 1.05 12.91
N GLY A 27 -15.78 2.16 13.61
CA GLY A 27 -15.24 2.19 14.97
C GLY A 27 -13.76 1.79 15.05
N LEU A 28 -13.01 2.00 13.96
CA LEU A 28 -11.59 1.65 13.86
C LEU A 28 -10.71 2.87 14.07
N VAL A 29 -9.56 2.65 14.70
CA VAL A 29 -8.54 3.69 14.89
C VAL A 29 -7.80 3.91 13.58
N ALA A 30 -7.76 5.17 13.11
CA ALA A 30 -7.01 5.55 11.92
C ALA A 30 -5.49 5.56 12.17
N PRO A 31 -4.68 5.09 11.21
CA PRO A 31 -3.22 5.16 11.33
C PRO A 31 -2.73 6.61 11.34
N LYS A 32 -1.54 6.82 11.90
CA LYS A 32 -0.88 8.13 11.99
C LYS A 32 0.54 8.04 11.40
N PRO A 33 0.83 8.72 10.27
CA PRO A 33 -0.07 9.55 9.46
C PRO A 33 -1.12 8.72 8.69
N LEU A 34 -2.23 9.36 8.29
CA LEU A 34 -3.24 8.73 7.44
C LEU A 34 -2.79 8.81 5.97
N LEU A 35 -2.05 7.79 5.53
CA LEU A 35 -1.58 7.66 4.15
C LEU A 35 -2.23 6.44 3.48
N LEU A 36 -2.46 6.55 2.18
CA LEU A 36 -2.86 5.40 1.38
C LEU A 36 -1.63 4.55 1.02
N PRO A 37 -1.79 3.23 0.88
CA PRO A 37 -3.02 2.47 1.10
C PRO A 37 -3.28 2.20 2.59
N VAL A 38 -4.55 2.07 2.97
CA VAL A 38 -4.97 1.65 4.32
C VAL A 38 -5.58 0.26 4.27
N PHE A 39 -5.16 -0.60 5.19
CA PHE A 39 -5.62 -1.97 5.35
C PHE A 39 -6.32 -2.14 6.69
N ILE A 40 -7.46 -2.84 6.64
CA ILE A 40 -8.22 -3.28 7.81
C ILE A 40 -8.03 -4.79 7.90
N PHE A 41 -7.48 -5.26 9.01
CA PHE A 41 -7.39 -6.69 9.31
C PHE A 41 -8.49 -7.04 10.33
N PRO A 42 -9.21 -8.17 10.17
CA PRO A 42 -10.39 -8.51 10.99
C PRO A 42 -10.14 -8.55 12.49
N ASP A 43 -8.91 -8.84 12.90
CA ASP A 43 -8.45 -9.00 14.28
C ASP A 43 -7.83 -7.73 14.88
N LYS A 44 -7.80 -6.62 14.13
CA LYS A 44 -7.16 -5.37 14.54
C LYS A 44 -8.15 -4.23 14.70
N LYS A 45 -8.04 -3.52 15.82
CA LYS A 45 -8.80 -2.28 16.07
C LYS A 45 -8.19 -1.05 15.39
N GLU A 46 -6.90 -1.08 15.10
CA GLU A 46 -6.19 -0.03 14.37
C GLU A 46 -5.96 -0.50 12.94
N ALA A 47 -6.41 0.33 11.98
CA ALA A 47 -6.09 0.12 10.58
C ALA A 47 -4.63 0.52 10.34
N ILE A 48 -3.98 -0.18 9.42
CA ILE A 48 -2.56 0.01 9.12
C ILE A 48 -2.38 0.63 7.75
N CYS A 49 -1.46 1.58 7.64
CA CYS A 49 -0.97 2.11 6.37
C CYS A 49 0.49 1.68 6.15
N ASP A 50 1.08 2.14 5.05
CA ASP A 50 2.43 1.81 4.58
C ASP A 50 2.54 0.38 3.99
N SER A 51 2.95 0.31 2.72
CA SER A 51 3.11 -0.94 1.98
C SER A 51 4.09 -1.89 2.65
N THR A 52 5.18 -1.39 3.21
CA THR A 52 6.26 -2.23 3.77
C THR A 52 5.75 -3.10 4.92
N PRO A 53 5.24 -2.56 6.05
CA PRO A 53 4.74 -3.37 7.16
C PRO A 53 3.54 -4.24 6.76
N ILE A 54 2.70 -3.78 5.83
CA ILE A 54 1.58 -4.58 5.31
C ILE A 54 2.12 -5.81 4.56
N ILE A 55 3.10 -5.66 3.66
CA ILE A 55 3.74 -6.78 2.95
C ILE A 55 4.32 -7.74 3.97
N ARG A 56 5.12 -7.26 4.93
CA ARG A 56 5.76 -8.11 5.93
C ARG A 56 4.75 -8.91 6.75
N GLN A 57 3.61 -8.32 7.12
CA GLN A 57 2.54 -9.04 7.80
C GLN A 57 1.86 -10.08 6.90
N LEU A 58 1.61 -9.78 5.62
CA LEU A 58 1.02 -10.74 4.71
C LEU A 58 1.97 -11.92 4.43
N GLU A 59 3.29 -11.70 4.41
CA GLU A 59 4.29 -12.78 4.26
C GLU A 59 4.26 -13.76 5.44
N THR A 60 3.89 -13.32 6.65
CA THR A 60 3.74 -14.25 7.79
C THR A 60 2.39 -14.97 7.80
N GLN A 61 1.34 -14.35 7.26
CA GLN A 61 -0.02 -14.92 7.27
C GLN A 61 -0.29 -15.89 6.10
N PHE A 62 0.38 -15.71 4.96
CA PHE A 62 0.16 -16.52 3.77
C PHE A 62 1.51 -17.04 3.23
N VAL A 63 1.67 -18.36 3.13
CA VAL A 63 2.97 -18.97 2.75
C VAL A 63 3.13 -19.05 1.23
N ASP A 64 2.04 -19.25 0.50
CA ASP A 64 2.08 -19.38 -0.95
C ASP A 64 2.43 -18.07 -1.66
N ARG A 65 3.21 -18.16 -2.73
CA ARG A 65 3.57 -17.04 -3.61
C ARG A 65 4.16 -15.85 -2.83
N ASN A 66 5.09 -16.15 -1.92
CA ASN A 66 5.88 -15.13 -1.24
C ASN A 66 6.52 -14.16 -2.25
N VAL A 67 6.61 -12.89 -1.85
CA VAL A 67 7.32 -11.87 -2.62
C VAL A 67 8.69 -11.53 -2.04
N ILE A 68 8.98 -12.00 -0.82
CA ILE A 68 10.29 -11.87 -0.20
C ILE A 68 11.05 -13.20 -0.37
N PRO A 69 12.20 -13.20 -1.08
CA PRO A 69 13.04 -14.39 -1.22
C PRO A 69 13.53 -14.92 0.13
N GLU A 70 13.66 -16.25 0.25
CA GLU A 70 14.24 -16.89 1.45
C GLU A 70 15.76 -16.71 1.53
N ASP A 71 16.43 -16.65 0.38
CA ASP A 71 17.86 -16.36 0.33
C ASP A 71 18.11 -14.92 0.82
N LYS A 72 19.03 -14.78 1.77
CA LYS A 72 19.28 -13.51 2.46
C LYS A 72 19.86 -12.43 1.54
N ALA A 73 20.70 -12.81 0.57
CA ALA A 73 21.27 -11.85 -0.37
C ALA A 73 20.20 -11.34 -1.33
N LEU A 74 19.33 -12.23 -1.82
CA LEU A 74 18.19 -11.84 -2.66
C LEU A 74 17.15 -11.03 -1.88
N ALA A 75 16.87 -11.36 -0.61
CA ALA A 75 15.98 -10.59 0.24
C ALA A 75 16.50 -9.16 0.48
N PHE A 76 17.82 -9.01 0.62
CA PHE A 76 18.46 -7.70 0.73
C PHE A 76 18.32 -6.89 -0.56
N ILE A 77 18.60 -7.50 -1.72
CA ILE A 77 18.39 -6.85 -3.02
C ILE A 77 16.91 -6.47 -3.21
N ASN A 78 15.99 -7.36 -2.85
CA ASN A 78 14.55 -7.07 -2.87
C ASN A 78 14.21 -5.83 -2.04
N SER A 79 14.79 -5.70 -0.85
CA SER A 79 14.55 -4.55 0.03
C SER A 79 15.11 -3.25 -0.54
N ILE A 80 16.26 -3.29 -1.23
CA ILE A 80 16.81 -2.12 -1.94
C ILE A 80 15.88 -1.69 -3.09
N LEU A 81 15.34 -2.64 -3.84
CA LEU A 81 14.43 -2.33 -4.95
C LEU A 81 13.09 -1.78 -4.46
N GLU A 82 12.58 -2.32 -3.35
CA GLU A 82 11.39 -1.81 -2.66
C GLU A 82 11.60 -0.34 -2.22
N ASP A 83 12.69 -0.07 -1.48
CA ASP A 83 13.05 1.28 -1.01
C ASP A 83 13.27 2.27 -2.17
N PHE A 84 13.98 1.86 -3.22
CA PHE A 84 14.15 2.68 -4.42
C PHE A 84 12.81 3.02 -5.07
N GLY A 85 11.89 2.06 -5.13
CA GLY A 85 10.53 2.27 -5.63
C GLY A 85 9.77 3.33 -4.83
N ASP A 86 9.73 3.15 -3.51
CA ASP A 86 8.95 4.01 -2.62
C ASP A 86 9.52 5.44 -2.55
N GLU A 87 10.85 5.60 -2.53
CA GLU A 87 11.49 6.90 -2.31
C GLU A 87 11.83 7.67 -3.60
N TRP A 88 12.08 6.97 -4.71
CA TRP A 88 12.50 7.62 -5.97
C TRP A 88 11.44 7.57 -7.06
N ILE A 89 10.72 6.45 -7.23
CA ILE A 89 9.76 6.33 -8.32
C ILE A 89 8.54 7.23 -8.07
N THR A 90 8.17 7.45 -6.81
CA THR A 90 7.12 8.40 -6.42
C THR A 90 7.37 9.80 -6.97
N LYS A 91 8.63 10.26 -7.04
CA LYS A 91 8.98 11.58 -7.62
C LYS A 91 8.60 11.67 -9.10
N PHE A 92 8.85 10.61 -9.87
CA PHE A 92 8.42 10.56 -11.27
C PHE A 92 6.89 10.54 -11.36
N MET A 93 6.23 9.74 -10.53
CA MET A 93 4.76 9.70 -10.48
C MET A 93 4.18 11.10 -10.19
N PHE A 94 4.73 11.82 -9.20
CA PHE A 94 4.31 13.20 -8.90
C PHE A 94 4.60 14.17 -10.05
N HIS A 95 5.78 14.07 -10.68
CA HIS A 95 6.13 14.91 -11.82
C HIS A 95 5.14 14.73 -12.96
N TYR A 96 4.94 13.50 -13.45
CA TYR A 96 4.06 13.25 -14.58
C TYR A 96 2.60 13.57 -14.26
N ARG A 97 2.15 13.39 -13.01
CA ARG A 97 0.76 13.65 -12.65
C ARG A 97 0.43 15.13 -12.39
N TRP A 98 1.38 15.95 -11.93
CA TRP A 98 1.08 17.34 -11.52
C TRP A 98 1.92 18.42 -12.22
N HIS A 99 2.98 18.08 -12.95
CA HIS A 99 3.79 19.09 -13.65
C HIS A 99 3.11 19.58 -14.94
N PHE A 100 2.54 18.66 -15.72
CA PHE A 100 1.93 18.99 -17.01
C PHE A 100 0.51 19.50 -16.84
N LYS A 101 0.15 20.52 -17.63
CA LYS A 101 -1.14 21.23 -17.51
C LYS A 101 -2.35 20.32 -17.73
N GLU A 102 -2.28 19.40 -18.69
CA GLU A 102 -3.38 18.48 -18.96
C GLU A 102 -3.59 17.50 -17.80
N ASP A 103 -2.49 16.95 -17.27
CA ASP A 103 -2.52 16.00 -16.16
C ASP A 103 -3.01 16.63 -14.86
N ILE A 104 -2.54 17.83 -14.52
CA ILE A 104 -2.99 18.53 -13.30
C ILE A 104 -4.46 18.92 -13.40
N ASN A 105 -4.94 19.36 -14.58
CA ASN A 105 -6.36 19.68 -14.78
C ASN A 105 -7.23 18.43 -14.61
N ASN A 106 -6.81 17.29 -15.17
CA ASN A 106 -7.49 16.02 -14.98
C ASN A 106 -7.47 15.58 -13.50
N ALA A 107 -6.35 15.75 -12.82
CA ALA A 107 -6.20 15.39 -11.41
C ALA A 107 -7.03 16.26 -10.45
N GLY A 108 -7.30 17.52 -10.82
CA GLY A 108 -8.08 18.46 -10.00
C GLY A 108 -9.60 18.32 -10.12
N ASN A 109 -10.09 17.56 -11.10
CA ASN A 109 -11.51 17.24 -11.24
C ASN A 109 -11.86 16.10 -10.28
N ILE A 110 -12.33 16.42 -9.07
CA ILE A 110 -12.85 15.47 -8.07
C ILE A 110 -14.32 15.76 -7.83
#